data_AF-A0A4U0ZK33-F1
#
_entry.id   AF-A0A4U0ZK33-F1
#
_cell.length_a   1.000
_cell.length_b   1.000
_cell.length_c   1.000
_cell.angle_alpha   90.00
_cell.angle_beta   90.00
_cell.angle_gamma   90.00
#
_symmetry.space_group_name_H-M   'P 1'
#
loop_
_entity.id
_entity.type
_entity.pdbx_description
1 polymer ?
#
loop_
_entity_poly.entity_id
_entity_poly.type
_entity_poly.pdbx_seq_one_letter_code
_entity_poly.pdbx_strand_id
1 'polypeptide(L)' 'MEGNLNAVKRVARVKKLIHKVGIDPRRVEFYNLSAAQGPRWAEICTAFTERIISLGPSPLGIALHKKNNNATIETQAA' A
#
# COMPACT_ATOMS: atom_id res chain seq x y z
N MET A 1 -14.13 -15.88 17.42
CA MET A 1 -14.54 -14.58 16.83
C MET A 1 -13.49 -13.54 17.17
N GLU A 2 -12.46 -13.36 16.33
CA GLU A 2 -11.39 -12.36 16.58
C GLU A 2 -10.92 -11.74 15.25
N GLY A 3 -11.84 -11.44 14.33
CA GLY A 3 -11.50 -11.00 12.97
C GLY A 3 -10.55 -9.80 12.96
N ASN A 4 -10.93 -8.73 13.68
CA ASN A 4 -10.15 -7.49 13.73
C ASN A 4 -8.80 -7.68 14.44
N LEU A 5 -8.75 -8.47 15.53
CA LEU A 5 -7.49 -8.76 16.23
C LEU A 5 -6.52 -9.52 15.31
N ASN A 6 -7.03 -10.47 14.54
CA ASN A 6 -6.23 -11.19 13.55
C ASN A 6 -5.80 -10.27 12.39
N ALA A 7 -6.64 -9.33 11.96
CA ALA A 7 -6.29 -8.34 10.94
C ALA A 7 -5.12 -7.45 11.41
N VAL A 8 -5.15 -6.95 12.65
CA VAL A 8 -4.05 -6.16 13.24
C VAL A 8 -2.74 -6.96 13.21
N LYS A 9 -2.75 -8.23 13.65
CA LYS A 9 -1.57 -9.11 13.62
C LYS A 9 -1.04 -9.30 12.19
N ARG A 10 -1.93 -9.50 11.22
CA ARG A 10 -1.57 -9.66 9.80
C ARG A 10 -0.96 -8.40 9.23
N VAL A 11 -1.54 -7.23 9.49
CA VAL A 11 -1.02 -5.94 9.01
C VAL A 11 0.35 -5.65 9.61
N ALA A 12 0.56 -5.92 10.90
CA ALA A 12 1.87 -5.80 11.52
C ALA A 12 2.92 -6.72 10.86
N ARG A 13 2.53 -7.96 10.51
CA ARG A 13 3.40 -8.88 9.76
C ARG A 13 3.72 -8.35 8.36
N VAL A 14 2.72 -7.85 7.64
CA VAL A 14 2.90 -7.27 6.29
C VAL A 14 3.84 -6.07 6.34
N LYS A 15 3.66 -5.14 7.27
CA LYS A 15 4.56 -3.99 7.48
C LYS A 15 6.01 -4.42 7.62
N LYS A 16 6.28 -5.48 8.41
CA LYS A 16 7.63 -6.04 8.56
C LYS A 16 8.16 -6.64 7.25
N LEU A 17 7.31 -7.35 6.50
CA LEU A 17 7.72 -8.01 5.26
C LEU A 17 8.04 -7.00 4.15
N ILE A 18 7.19 -6.00 3.95
CA ILE A 18 7.38 -4.98 2.91
C ILE A 18 8.62 -4.13 3.19
N HIS A 19 8.91 -3.84 4.46
CA HIS A 19 10.14 -3.16 4.85
C HIS A 19 11.38 -3.96 4.47
N LYS A 20 11.38 -5.28 4.65
CA LYS A 20 12.51 -6.16 4.28
C LYS A 20 12.81 -6.16 2.77
N VAL A 21 11.81 -5.90 1.93
CA VAL A 21 11.98 -5.83 0.47
C VAL A 21 12.15 -4.39 -0.04
N GLY A 22 12.45 -3.44 0.85
CA GLY A 22 12.75 -2.05 0.49
C GLY A 22 11.52 -1.16 0.23
N ILE A 23 10.32 -1.59 0.64
CA ILE A 23 9.10 -0.79 0.54
C ILE A 23 8.82 -0.13 1.89
N ASP A 24 8.55 1.17 1.89
CA ASP A 24 8.25 1.91 3.11
C ASP A 24 6.98 1.33 3.80
N PRO A 25 7.07 0.88 5.07
CA PRO A 25 5.95 0.26 5.78
C PRO A 25 4.76 1.21 6.02
N ARG A 26 4.98 2.53 5.93
CA ARG A 26 3.92 3.55 6.06
C ARG A 26 2.92 3.52 4.90
N ARG A 27 3.22 2.76 3.82
CA ARG A 27 2.32 2.52 2.69
C ARG A 27 1.16 1.56 2.97
N VAL A 28 1.15 0.94 4.15
CA VAL A 28 0.05 0.07 4.60
C VAL A 28 -0.36 0.52 5.98
N GLU A 29 -1.65 0.67 6.25
CA GLU A 29 -2.17 1.00 7.58
C GLU A 29 -3.50 0.32 7.85
N PHE A 30 -3.82 0.14 9.13
CA PHE A 30 -5.09 -0.41 9.57
C PHE A 30 -5.71 0.47 10.65
N TYR A 31 -7.02 0.71 10.52
CA TYR A 31 -7.79 1.55 11.43
C TYR A 31 -9.03 0.80 11.90
N ASN A 32 -9.32 0.85 13.20
CA ASN A 32 -10.60 0.41 13.74
C ASN A 32 -11.55 1.60 13.77
N LEU A 33 -12.70 1.47 13.10
CA LEU A 33 -13.73 2.49 13.03
C LEU A 33 -15.11 1.84 13.17
N SER A 34 -16.02 2.51 13.88
CA SER A 34 -17.44 2.14 13.91
C SER A 34 -18.19 2.76 12.73
N ALA A 35 -19.38 2.25 12.43
CA ALA A 35 -20.22 2.77 11.34
C ALA A 35 -20.64 4.24 11.53
N ALA A 36 -20.61 4.76 12.76
CA ALA A 36 -20.97 6.15 13.07
C ALA A 36 -19.81 7.15 12.88
N GLN A 37 -18.59 6.68 12.63
CA GLN A 37 -17.38 7.52 12.58
C GLN A 37 -17.06 8.07 11.18
N GLY A 38 -18.10 8.51 10.45
CA GLY A 38 -17.97 9.05 9.09
C GLY A 38 -16.97 10.21 8.95
N PRO A 39 -17.06 11.28 9.77
CA PRO A 39 -16.12 12.40 9.70
C PRO A 39 -14.67 11.96 9.96
N ARG A 40 -14.46 11.08 10.94
CA ARG A 40 -13.13 10.55 11.26
C ARG A 40 -12.56 9.71 10.12
N TRP A 41 -13.39 8.96 9.41
CA TRP A 41 -12.97 8.22 8.23
C TRP A 41 -12.46 9.15 7.13
N ALA A 42 -13.17 10.27 6.87
CA ALA A 42 -12.73 11.26 5.89
C ALA A 42 -11.35 11.85 6.25
N GLU A 43 -11.13 12.21 7.52
CA GLU A 43 -9.82 12.69 8.00
C GLU A 43 -8.71 11.66 7.77
N ILE A 44 -8.98 10.40 8.09
CA ILE A 44 -8.01 9.31 7.91
C ILE A 44 -7.65 9.15 6.43
N CYS A 45 -8.64 9.17 5.53
CA CYS A 45 -8.43 9.08 4.09
C CYS A 45 -7.58 10.24 3.58
N THR A 46 -7.85 11.48 4.01
CA THR A 46 -7.06 12.66 3.64
C THR A 46 -5.62 12.52 4.12
N ALA A 47 -5.41 12.27 5.41
CA ALA A 47 -4.06 12.17 5.99
C ALA A 47 -3.26 10.98 5.44
N PHE A 48 -3.92 9.87 5.13
CA PHE A 48 -3.28 8.72 4.49
C PHE A 48 -2.89 9.05 3.04
N THR A 49 -3.78 9.71 2.29
CA THR A 49 -3.50 10.14 0.91
C THR A 49 -2.30 11.08 0.85
N GLU A 50 -2.27 12.12 1.69
CA GLU A 50 -1.14 13.06 1.78
C GLU A 50 0.17 12.34 2.08
N ARG A 51 0.14 11.36 3.00
CA ARG A 51 1.31 10.52 3.30
C ARG A 51 1.76 9.74 2.07
N ILE A 52 0.86 9.07 1.35
CA ILE A 52 1.23 8.31 0.16
C ILE A 52 1.81 9.21 -0.93
N ILE A 53 1.24 10.40 -1.13
CA ILE A 53 1.77 11.41 -2.06
C ILE A 53 3.19 11.81 -1.65
N SER A 54 3.43 12.12 -0.38
CA SER A 54 4.76 12.51 0.12
C SER A 54 5.83 11.41 -0.02
N LEU A 55 5.41 10.14 0.03
CA LEU A 55 6.30 8.99 -0.18
C LEU A 55 6.65 8.79 -1.67
N GLY A 56 5.94 9.44 -2.58
CA GLY A 56 6.11 9.30 -4.02
C GLY A 56 5.59 7.97 -4.58
N PRO A 57 5.81 7.71 -5.88
CA PRO A 57 5.34 6.51 -6.56
C PRO A 57 5.86 5.22 -5.91
N SER A 58 5.05 4.15 -5.98
CA SER A 58 5.45 2.85 -5.45
C SER A 58 6.59 2.24 -6.29
N PRO A 59 7.68 1.76 -5.67
CA PRO A 59 8.77 1.06 -6.38
C PRO A 59 8.27 -0.15 -7.19
N LEU A 60 7.24 -0.85 -6.69
CA LEU A 60 6.63 -1.97 -7.41
C LEU A 60 5.93 -1.53 -8.68
N GLY A 61 5.22 -0.40 -8.63
CA GLY A 61 4.55 0.15 -9.81
C GLY A 61 5.57 0.50 -10.90
N ILE A 62 6.65 1.19 -10.52
CA ILE A 62 7.75 1.53 -11.43
C ILE A 62 8.36 0.27 -12.05
N ALA A 63 8.67 -0.74 -11.23
CA ALA A 63 9.27 -1.98 -11.70
C ALA A 63 8.36 -2.75 -12.69
N LEU A 64 7.06 -2.81 -12.40
CA LEU A 64 6.09 -3.48 -13.28
C LEU A 64 5.91 -2.72 -14.60
N HIS A 65 5.81 -1.39 -14.57
CA HIS A 65 5.73 -0.59 -15.79
C HIS A 65 6.99 -0.76 -16.65
N LYS A 66 8.18 -0.75 -16.05
CA LYS A 66 9.44 -1.00 -16.77
C LYS A 66 9.45 -2.40 -17.41
N LYS A 67 9.04 -3.43 -16.67
CA LYS A 67 8.96 -4.81 -17.19
C LYS A 67 8.03 -4.91 -18.40
N ASN A 68 6.85 -4.31 -18.32
CA ASN A 68 5.87 -4.34 -19.41
C ASN A 68 6.38 -3.63 -20.66
N ASN A 69 6.99 -2.45 -20.50
CA ASN A 69 7.57 -1.71 -21.62
C ASN A 69 8.67 -2.51 -22.33
N ASN A 70 9.53 -3.18 -21.57
CA ASN A 70 10.59 -4.04 -22.13
C ASN A 70 9.99 -5.21 -22.92
N ALA A 71 8.97 -5.89 -22.39
CA ALA A 71 8.31 -6.99 -23.08
C ALA A 71 7.63 -6.54 -24.39
N THR A 72 7.04 -5.33 -24.42
CA THR A 72 6.46 -4.76 -25.64
C THR A 72 7.51 -4.47 -26.71
N ILE A 73 8.68 -3.96 -26.32
CA ILE A 73 9.80 -3.69 -27.25
C ILE A 73 10.32 -5.01 -27.86
N GLU A 74 10.53 -6.04 -27.04
CA GLU A 74 10.99 -7.36 -27.52
C GLU A 74 10.00 -8.01 -28.51
N THR A 75 8.69 -7.78 -28.32
CA THR A 75 7.64 -8.31 -29.21
C THR A 75 7.59 -7.57 -30.56
N GLN A 76 7.96 -6.28 -30.61
CA GLN A 76 7.97 -5.49 -31.84
C GLN A 76 9.27 -5.63 -32.65
N ALA A 77 10.35 -6.09 -32.00
CA ALA A 77 11.64 -6.33 -32.63
C ALA A 77 11.79 -7.75 -33.21
N ALA A 78 10.81 -8.62 -33.01
CA ALA A 78 10.70 -9.98 -33.55
C ALA A 78 9.70 -10.05 -34.70
#